data_AF-B7QFI0-F1
#
_entry.id   AF-B7QFI0-F1
#
_cell.length_a   1.000
_cell.length_b   1.000
_cell.length_c   1.000
_cell.angle_alpha   90.00
_cell.angle_beta   90.00
_cell.angle_gamma   90.00
#
_symmetry.space_group_name_H-M   'P 1'
#
loop_
_entity.id
_entity.type
_entity.pdbx_description
1 polymer ?
#
loop_
_entity_poly.entity_id
_entity_poly.type
_entity_poly.pdbx_seq_one_letter_code
_entity_poly.pdbx_strand_id
1 'polypeptide(L)'
;PERNPALGKYQDESECFPLAESWYVVYRNYEFDPVLGGTEKCVSDFETRPEVNGAFPTVFKIGNETVKTLVTLDSTEGYTAKNVLYIRPVEGNSSVLLYVAYLDCKKCVLLRNVYVDDAACSLLVPKSELGHQSVCCDFVFDLLCGAGEKYIMYDDSCK
;
A
#
# COMPACT_ATOMS: atom_id res chain seq x y z
N PRO A 1 -8.91 -16.01 -0.61
CA PRO A 1 -9.48 -16.57 0.66
C PRO A 1 -9.47 -15.57 1.83
N GLU A 2 -8.46 -14.71 1.85
CA GLU A 2 -8.20 -13.63 2.80
C GLU A 2 -9.20 -12.46 2.74
N ARG A 3 -9.93 -12.29 1.63
CA ARG A 3 -11.09 -11.37 1.58
C ARG A 3 -12.27 -11.99 2.32
N ASN A 4 -12.15 -12.08 3.64
CA ASN A 4 -13.16 -12.57 4.55
C ASN A 4 -13.40 -11.54 5.69
N PRO A 5 -14.64 -11.05 5.91
CA PRO A 5 -14.96 -10.12 6.99
C PRO A 5 -14.48 -10.54 8.39
N ALA A 6 -14.39 -11.86 8.65
CA ALA A 6 -13.87 -12.38 9.92
C ALA A 6 -12.39 -12.03 10.17
N LEU A 7 -11.65 -11.65 9.12
CA LEU A 7 -10.27 -11.20 9.18
C LEU A 7 -10.13 -9.67 9.23
N GLY A 8 -11.24 -8.93 9.28
CA GLY A 8 -11.24 -7.46 9.18
C GLY A 8 -10.33 -6.74 10.18
N LYS A 9 -10.12 -7.29 11.38
CA LYS A 9 -9.18 -6.76 12.38
C LYS A 9 -7.70 -6.76 11.95
N TYR A 10 -7.36 -7.47 10.88
CA TYR A 10 -6.03 -7.49 10.27
C TYR A 10 -5.99 -6.69 8.97
N GLN A 11 -7.07 -5.97 8.65
CA GLN A 11 -7.29 -5.32 7.36
C GLN A 11 -7.92 -3.93 7.51
N ASP A 12 -8.01 -3.39 8.73
CA ASP A 12 -8.62 -2.10 8.99
C ASP A 12 -7.61 -0.96 8.86
N GLU A 13 -7.50 -0.39 7.67
CA GLU A 13 -6.53 0.66 7.36
C GLU A 13 -6.75 1.93 8.20
N SER A 14 -7.95 2.10 8.78
CA SER A 14 -8.23 3.21 9.69
C SER A 14 -7.42 3.15 10.99
N GLU A 15 -6.78 2.03 11.29
CA GLU A 15 -5.82 1.92 12.40
C GLU A 15 -4.46 2.55 12.08
N CYS A 16 -4.11 2.69 10.79
CA CYS A 16 -2.84 3.26 10.34
C CYS A 16 -2.96 4.75 9.98
N PHE A 17 -4.15 5.20 9.56
CA PHE A 17 -4.43 6.59 9.23
C PHE A 17 -4.92 7.40 10.45
N PRO A 18 -4.53 8.68 10.59
CA PRO A 18 -3.58 9.40 9.72
C PRO A 18 -2.15 8.88 9.89
N LEU A 19 -1.40 8.87 8.78
CA LEU A 19 -0.03 8.35 8.73
C LEU A 19 0.91 9.18 9.61
N ALA A 20 1.55 8.52 10.57
CA ALA A 20 2.53 9.16 11.46
C ALA A 20 3.89 9.44 10.78
N GLU A 21 4.18 8.71 9.70
CA GLU A 21 5.43 8.80 8.95
C GLU A 21 5.23 8.39 7.49
N SER A 22 6.26 8.53 6.67
CA SER A 22 6.23 8.07 5.27
C SER A 22 6.26 6.54 5.19
N TRP A 23 5.57 6.00 4.19
CA TRP A 23 5.56 4.58 3.89
C TRP A 23 6.25 4.31 2.56
N TYR A 24 6.87 3.14 2.44
CA TYR A 24 7.72 2.78 1.30
C TYR A 24 7.36 1.39 0.80
N VAL A 25 7.12 1.25 -0.50
CA VAL A 25 7.01 -0.05 -1.15
C VAL A 25 8.40 -0.67 -1.18
N VAL A 26 8.59 -1.79 -0.46
CA VAL A 26 9.90 -2.47 -0.38
C VAL A 26 10.01 -3.57 -1.42
N TYR A 27 8.93 -4.29 -1.69
CA TYR A 27 8.87 -5.26 -2.77
C TYR A 27 7.44 -5.56 -3.21
N ARG A 28 7.33 -6.18 -4.38
CA ARG A 28 6.08 -6.64 -4.99
C ARG A 28 6.30 -7.91 -5.80
N ASN A 29 5.24 -8.65 -6.12
CA ASN A 29 5.33 -9.90 -6.92
C ASN A 29 5.05 -9.70 -8.42
N TYR A 30 5.14 -8.48 -8.93
CA TYR A 30 4.92 -8.13 -10.33
C TYR A 30 5.94 -7.09 -10.82
N GLU A 31 6.41 -7.21 -12.05
CA GLU A 31 7.51 -6.38 -12.56
C GLU A 31 7.07 -4.96 -12.91
N PHE A 32 5.90 -4.82 -13.54
CA PHE A 32 5.45 -3.57 -14.17
C PHE A 32 4.11 -3.11 -13.59
N ASP A 33 4.04 -1.85 -13.17
CA ASP A 33 2.82 -1.20 -12.70
C ASP A 33 2.26 -0.20 -13.74
N PRO A 34 1.09 -0.44 -14.34
CA PRO A 34 0.55 0.43 -15.37
C PRO A 34 0.09 1.80 -14.84
N VAL A 35 0.01 2.00 -13.52
CA VAL A 35 -0.49 3.24 -12.92
C VAL A 35 0.57 3.93 -12.04
N LEU A 36 1.34 3.16 -11.27
CA LEU A 36 2.35 3.66 -10.33
C LEU A 36 3.77 3.47 -10.88
N GLY A 37 4.04 4.11 -12.03
CA GLY A 37 5.41 4.32 -12.53
C GLY A 37 6.08 3.13 -13.20
N GLY A 38 5.35 2.15 -13.72
CA GLY A 38 5.95 1.06 -14.49
C GLY A 38 6.93 0.24 -13.64
N THR A 39 8.21 0.27 -14.00
CA THR A 39 9.30 -0.43 -13.29
C THR A 39 10.08 0.48 -12.34
N GLU A 40 9.65 1.73 -12.15
CA GLU A 40 10.33 2.70 -11.27
C GLU A 40 10.37 2.24 -9.81
N LYS A 41 11.51 2.51 -9.16
CA LYS A 41 11.75 2.22 -7.74
C LYS A 41 11.40 3.41 -6.86
N CYS A 42 11.64 3.25 -5.56
CA CYS A 42 11.55 4.32 -4.57
C CYS A 42 10.13 4.85 -4.39
N VAL A 43 9.14 3.99 -4.62
CA VAL A 43 7.72 4.33 -4.42
C VAL A 43 7.48 4.53 -2.93
N SER A 44 7.04 5.73 -2.58
CA SER A 44 6.71 6.10 -1.20
C SER A 44 5.56 7.07 -1.14
N ASP A 45 4.90 7.11 0.00
CA ASP A 45 3.78 8.01 0.25
C ASP A 45 3.87 8.65 1.63
N PHE A 46 3.30 9.84 1.76
CA PHE A 46 3.19 10.55 3.02
C PHE A 46 2.06 11.57 2.99
N GLU A 47 1.42 11.77 4.14
CA GLU A 47 0.42 12.80 4.31
C GLU A 47 1.05 14.20 4.33
N THR A 48 0.41 15.12 3.62
CA THR A 48 0.88 16.52 3.51
C THR A 48 0.18 17.46 4.47
N ARG A 49 -1.01 17.09 4.93
CA ARG A 49 -1.87 17.88 5.82
C ARG A 49 -2.94 16.97 6.41
N PRO A 50 -3.63 17.40 7.49
CA PRO A 50 -4.72 16.64 8.08
C PRO A 50 -5.83 16.30 7.08
N GLU A 51 -6.61 15.28 7.44
CA GLU A 51 -7.80 14.85 6.73
C GLU A 51 -8.78 16.02 6.46
N VAL A 52 -9.37 16.03 5.27
CA VAL A 52 -10.43 16.97 4.89
C VAL A 52 -11.58 16.19 4.27
N ASN A 53 -12.73 16.21 4.94
CA ASN A 53 -13.97 15.57 4.47
C ASN A 53 -13.83 14.06 4.13
N GLY A 54 -13.20 13.25 4.99
CA GLY A 54 -13.02 11.81 4.75
C GLY A 54 -11.87 11.44 3.83
N ALA A 55 -11.08 12.43 3.38
CA ALA A 55 -9.96 12.21 2.47
C ALA A 55 -8.64 12.70 3.08
N PHE A 56 -7.60 11.87 2.96
CA PHE A 56 -6.24 12.10 3.41
C PHE A 56 -5.37 12.65 2.27
N PRO A 57 -4.99 13.93 2.29
CA PRO A 57 -4.17 14.52 1.23
C PRO A 57 -2.74 14.00 1.30
N THR A 58 -2.39 13.16 0.32
CA THR A 58 -1.18 12.34 0.31
C THR A 58 -0.35 12.66 -0.92
N VAL A 59 0.97 12.64 -0.78
CA VAL A 59 1.89 12.75 -1.90
C VAL A 59 2.58 11.41 -2.12
N PHE A 60 2.44 10.87 -3.33
CA PHE A 60 3.20 9.72 -3.80
C PHE A 60 4.45 10.20 -4.51
N LYS A 61 5.62 9.67 -4.13
CA LYS A 61 6.86 9.80 -4.88
C LYS A 61 7.07 8.50 -5.64
N ILE A 62 7.39 8.61 -6.93
CA ILE A 62 7.59 7.48 -7.84
C ILE A 62 8.84 7.79 -8.67
N GLY A 63 9.96 7.15 -8.36
CA GLY A 63 11.26 7.59 -8.86
C GLY A 63 11.50 9.07 -8.55
N ASN A 64 11.66 9.90 -9.60
CA ASN A 64 11.83 11.35 -9.49
C ASN A 64 10.53 12.15 -9.60
N GLU A 65 9.40 11.48 -9.85
CA GLU A 65 8.10 12.12 -10.01
C GLU A 65 7.38 12.24 -8.67
N THR A 66 6.50 13.24 -8.56
CA THR A 66 5.69 13.50 -7.38
C THR A 66 4.25 13.71 -7.79
N VAL A 67 3.36 12.88 -7.28
CA VAL A 67 1.93 12.89 -7.60
C VAL A 67 1.15 13.27 -6.34
N LYS A 68 0.40 14.37 -6.41
CA LYS A 68 -0.53 14.76 -5.33
C LYS A 68 -1.80 13.95 -5.47
N THR A 69 -2.24 13.35 -4.37
CA THR A 69 -3.40 12.46 -4.33
C THR A 69 -4.28 12.77 -3.12
N LEU A 70 -5.49 12.22 -3.16
CA LEU A 70 -6.41 12.12 -2.06
C LEU A 70 -6.67 10.63 -1.86
N VAL A 71 -6.35 10.14 -0.67
CA VAL A 71 -6.63 8.77 -0.26
C VAL A 71 -7.93 8.77 0.53
N THR A 72 -8.86 7.88 0.20
CA THR A 72 -10.08 7.65 0.99
C THR A 72 -10.18 6.18 1.34
N LEU A 73 -10.66 5.90 2.54
CA LEU A 73 -10.80 4.54 3.05
C LEU A 73 -12.26 4.09 3.01
N ASP A 74 -12.51 2.86 2.59
CA ASP A 74 -13.86 2.30 2.57
C ASP A 74 -13.89 0.83 2.99
N SER A 75 -15.09 0.27 3.09
CA SER A 75 -15.37 -1.11 3.46
C SER A 75 -16.04 -1.83 2.30
N THR A 76 -15.53 -3.00 1.93
CA THR A 76 -16.23 -3.89 0.99
C THR A 76 -17.46 -4.51 1.64
N GLU A 77 -18.35 -5.10 0.83
CA GLU A 77 -19.59 -5.73 1.32
C GLU A 77 -19.33 -6.71 2.48
N GLY A 78 -20.09 -6.55 3.56
CA GLY A 78 -19.99 -7.38 4.76
C GLY A 78 -18.89 -6.98 5.76
N TYR A 79 -18.04 -6.02 5.44
CA TYR A 79 -16.99 -5.53 6.34
C TYR A 79 -17.45 -4.33 7.16
N THR A 80 -17.01 -4.30 8.42
CA THR A 80 -16.97 -3.08 9.23
C THR A 80 -15.62 -2.38 9.15
N ALA A 81 -14.55 -3.16 8.95
CA ALA A 81 -13.18 -2.66 8.81
C ALA A 81 -13.00 -1.89 7.50
N LYS A 82 -12.14 -0.86 7.50
CA LYS A 82 -11.77 -0.11 6.31
C LYS A 82 -10.71 -0.85 5.49
N ASN A 83 -11.16 -1.86 4.75
CA ASN A 83 -10.30 -2.82 4.06
C ASN A 83 -9.97 -2.48 2.60
N VAL A 84 -10.33 -1.29 2.13
CA VAL A 84 -9.93 -0.79 0.81
C VAL A 84 -9.48 0.67 0.88
N LEU A 85 -8.48 0.98 0.04
CA LEU A 85 -8.02 2.33 -0.21
C LEU A 85 -8.37 2.72 -1.64
N TYR A 86 -8.92 3.93 -1.80
CA TYR A 86 -9.04 4.59 -3.09
C TYR A 86 -8.03 5.72 -3.15
N ILE A 87 -7.13 5.66 -4.12
CA ILE A 87 -6.13 6.68 -4.38
C ILE A 87 -6.58 7.45 -5.61
N ARG A 88 -6.86 8.74 -5.43
CA ARG A 88 -7.26 9.63 -6.53
C ARG A 88 -6.26 10.77 -6.70
N PRO A 89 -5.63 10.93 -7.88
CA PRO A 89 -4.85 12.11 -8.20
C PRO A 89 -5.69 13.38 -8.01
N VAL A 90 -5.06 14.43 -7.48
CA VAL A 90 -5.68 15.77 -7.44
C VAL A 90 -5.87 16.31 -8.85
N GLU A 91 -4.90 16.02 -9.71
CA GLU A 91 -4.90 16.36 -11.14
C GLU A 91 -5.05 15.05 -11.93
N GLY A 92 -6.18 14.87 -12.60
CA GLY A 92 -6.48 13.65 -13.38
C GLY A 92 -7.80 12.98 -12.96
N ASN A 93 -8.20 11.97 -13.75
CA ASN A 93 -9.50 11.29 -13.60
C ASN A 93 -9.40 9.79 -13.26
N SER A 94 -8.21 9.20 -13.31
CA SER A 94 -8.00 7.78 -12.99
C SER A 94 -7.79 7.59 -11.50
N SER A 95 -8.61 6.76 -10.87
CA SER A 95 -8.44 6.33 -9.48
C SER A 95 -7.93 4.90 -9.42
N VAL A 96 -7.16 4.60 -8.38
CA VAL A 96 -6.65 3.27 -8.09
C VAL A 96 -7.36 2.74 -6.87
N LEU A 97 -7.82 1.49 -6.92
CA LEU A 97 -8.40 0.78 -5.80
C LEU A 97 -7.42 -0.30 -5.36
N LEU A 98 -7.06 -0.28 -4.07
CA LEU A 98 -6.23 -1.27 -3.41
C LEU A 98 -7.05 -1.98 -2.33
N TYR A 99 -6.85 -3.28 -2.16
CA TYR A 99 -7.41 -4.01 -1.03
C TYR A 99 -6.33 -4.31 0.00
N VAL A 100 -6.66 -4.14 1.27
CA VAL A 100 -5.77 -4.53 2.37
C VAL A 100 -5.89 -6.03 2.58
N ALA A 101 -4.80 -6.76 2.36
CA ALA A 101 -4.75 -8.19 2.64
C ALA A 101 -4.32 -8.47 4.08
N TYR A 102 -3.37 -7.68 4.60
CA TYR A 102 -2.88 -7.73 5.97
C TYR A 102 -2.24 -6.39 6.36
N LEU A 103 -2.33 -6.01 7.62
CA LEU A 103 -1.58 -4.89 8.18
C LEU A 103 -1.05 -5.18 9.57
N ASP A 104 0.06 -4.52 9.88
CA ASP A 104 0.54 -4.17 11.21
C ASP A 104 1.13 -2.76 11.07
N CYS A 105 0.43 -1.73 11.53
CA CYS A 105 0.80 -0.33 11.27
C CYS A 105 2.20 0.06 11.79
N LYS A 106 2.82 -0.77 12.64
CA LYS A 106 4.20 -0.56 13.12
C LYS A 106 5.25 -1.28 12.29
N LYS A 107 4.84 -2.16 11.37
CA LYS A 107 5.73 -3.09 10.67
C LYS A 107 5.51 -3.10 9.16
N CYS A 108 4.29 -3.31 8.69
CA CYS A 108 4.00 -3.40 7.27
C CYS A 108 2.52 -3.27 6.93
N VAL A 109 2.25 -2.94 5.68
CA VAL A 109 0.93 -3.09 5.04
C VAL A 109 1.12 -3.93 3.78
N LEU A 110 0.28 -4.94 3.62
CA LEU A 110 0.22 -5.81 2.44
C LEU A 110 -1.02 -5.47 1.64
N LEU A 111 -0.81 -5.00 0.41
CA LEU A 111 -1.87 -4.56 -0.48
C LEU A 111 -2.01 -5.50 -1.66
N ARG A 112 -3.26 -5.73 -2.08
CA ARG A 112 -3.61 -6.35 -3.37
C ARG A 112 -3.85 -5.27 -4.41
N ASN A 113 -3.12 -5.37 -5.52
CA ASN A 113 -3.11 -4.40 -6.61
C ASN A 113 -3.91 -4.96 -7.80
N VAL A 114 -5.22 -5.21 -7.61
CA VAL A 114 -6.04 -5.92 -8.61
C VAL A 114 -6.15 -5.23 -9.97
N TYR A 115 -5.83 -3.94 -10.03
CA TYR A 115 -5.79 -3.20 -11.29
C TYR A 115 -4.60 -3.63 -12.16
N VAL A 116 -3.61 -4.34 -11.60
CA VAL A 116 -2.49 -4.95 -12.30
C VAL A 116 -2.83 -6.38 -12.69
N ASP A 117 -3.15 -7.21 -11.70
CA ASP A 117 -3.52 -8.62 -11.83
C ASP A 117 -4.20 -9.11 -10.53
N ASP A 118 -5.04 -10.14 -10.61
CA ASP A 118 -5.75 -10.70 -9.45
C ASP A 118 -4.79 -11.23 -8.35
N ALA A 119 -3.59 -11.67 -8.72
CA ALA A 119 -2.56 -12.15 -7.80
C ALA A 119 -1.57 -11.07 -7.37
N ALA A 120 -1.62 -9.86 -7.95
CA ALA A 120 -0.64 -8.81 -7.70
C ALA A 120 -0.68 -8.29 -6.26
N CYS A 121 0.49 -8.22 -5.62
CA CYS A 121 0.70 -7.76 -4.26
C CYS A 121 1.90 -6.85 -4.13
N SER A 122 1.81 -5.92 -3.20
CA SER A 122 2.91 -5.06 -2.77
C SER A 122 2.99 -5.05 -1.24
N LEU A 123 4.21 -5.03 -0.72
CA LEU A 123 4.47 -4.84 0.70
C LEU A 123 5.07 -3.47 0.93
N LEU A 124 4.44 -2.71 1.82
CA LEU A 124 4.88 -1.40 2.26
C LEU A 124 5.35 -1.51 3.71
N VAL A 125 6.36 -0.71 4.07
CA VAL A 125 6.83 -0.56 5.46
C VAL A 125 6.91 0.92 5.83
N PRO A 126 6.74 1.28 7.11
CA PRO A 126 6.99 2.64 7.56
C PRO A 126 8.48 2.96 7.47
N LYS A 127 8.82 4.25 7.33
CA LYS A 127 10.22 4.72 7.21
C LYS A 127 11.11 4.17 8.33
N SER A 128 10.59 4.10 9.55
CA SER A 128 11.26 3.57 10.75
C SER A 128 11.64 2.09 10.67
N GLU A 129 11.04 1.32 9.76
CA GLU A 129 11.31 -0.11 9.55
C GLU A 129 12.08 -0.39 8.25
N LEU A 130 12.52 0.64 7.53
CA LEU A 130 13.40 0.45 6.37
C LEU A 130 14.71 -0.22 6.77
N GLY A 131 15.05 -1.31 6.08
CA GLY A 131 16.23 -2.13 6.38
C GLY A 131 16.07 -3.11 7.54
N HIS A 132 14.91 -3.10 8.23
CA HIS A 132 14.56 -4.13 9.19
C HIS A 132 13.74 -5.23 8.52
N GLN A 133 14.08 -6.49 8.82
CA GLN A 133 13.32 -7.62 8.31
C GLN A 133 12.20 -8.01 9.28
N SER A 134 10.95 -7.99 8.81
CA SER A 134 9.80 -8.51 9.56
C SER A 134 9.42 -9.88 9.03
N VAL A 135 9.87 -10.93 9.72
CA VAL A 135 9.57 -12.34 9.37
C VAL A 135 8.06 -12.59 9.31
N CYS A 136 7.26 -11.92 10.14
CA CYS A 136 5.81 -12.04 10.11
C CYS A 136 5.22 -11.48 8.81
N CYS A 137 5.62 -10.26 8.43
CA CYS A 137 5.18 -9.62 7.19
C CYS A 137 5.59 -10.43 5.96
N ASP A 138 6.84 -10.91 5.94
CA ASP A 138 7.36 -11.75 4.86
C ASP A 138 6.58 -13.07 4.76
N PHE A 139 6.32 -13.73 5.89
CA PHE A 139 5.55 -14.97 5.94
C PHE A 139 4.11 -14.77 5.43
N VAL A 140 3.44 -13.70 5.85
CA VAL A 140 2.08 -13.39 5.40
C VAL A 140 2.06 -13.06 3.91
N PHE A 141 3.06 -12.31 3.42
CA PHE A 141 3.23 -12.07 1.98
C PHE A 141 3.34 -13.40 1.22
N ASP A 142 4.26 -14.28 1.62
CA ASP A 142 4.47 -15.55 0.93
C ASP A 142 3.23 -16.45 0.95
N LEU A 143 2.52 -16.44 2.08
CA LEU A 143 1.28 -17.20 2.26
C LEU A 143 0.15 -16.72 1.33
N LEU A 144 0.00 -15.40 1.17
CA LEU A 144 -1.12 -14.82 0.42
C LEU A 144 -0.79 -14.56 -1.05
N CYS A 145 0.43 -14.13 -1.33
CA CYS A 145 0.88 -13.61 -2.63
C CYS A 145 1.84 -14.56 -3.37
N GLY A 146 2.21 -15.66 -2.71
CA GLY A 146 3.14 -16.67 -3.21
C GLY A 146 4.59 -16.38 -2.83
N ALA A 147 5.35 -17.43 -2.54
CA ALA A 147 6.78 -17.38 -2.23
C ALA A 147 7.68 -17.31 -3.49
N GLY A 148 7.14 -16.78 -4.59
CA GLY A 148 7.81 -16.70 -5.89
C GLY A 148 8.78 -15.52 -5.99
N GLU A 149 8.99 -15.06 -7.22
CA GLU A 149 9.82 -13.88 -7.49
C GLU A 149 9.28 -12.62 -6.80
N LYS A 150 10.20 -11.86 -6.20
CA LYS A 150 9.92 -10.56 -5.58
C LYS A 150 10.77 -9.50 -6.26
N TYR A 151 10.11 -8.50 -6.83
CA TYR A 151 10.76 -7.32 -7.39
C TYR A 151 11.03 -6.33 -6.26
N ILE A 152 12.31 -6.08 -5.99
CA ILE A 152 12.75 -5.16 -4.94
C ILE A 152 12.55 -3.72 -5.40
N MET A 153 11.73 -2.98 -4.67
CA MET A 153 11.30 -1.62 -5.01
C MET A 153 12.02 -0.55 -4.19
N TYR A 154 12.67 -0.92 -3.09
CA TYR A 154 13.47 -0.03 -2.26
C TYR A 154 14.88 -0.57 -2.07
N ASP A 155 15.88 0.26 -2.36
CA ASP A 155 17.29 -0.02 -2.11
C ASP A 155 18.05 1.27 -1.77
N ASP A 156 19.37 1.20 -1.65
CA ASP A 156 20.22 2.33 -1.27
C ASP A 156 20.14 3.53 -2.24
N SER A 157 19.66 3.34 -3.47
CA SER A 157 19.46 4.46 -4.41
C SER A 157 18.26 5.34 -4.07
N CYS A 158 17.38 4.88 -3.17
CA CYS A 158 16.17 5.60 -2.74
C CYS A 158 16.40 6.55 -1.54
N LYS A 159 17.65 6.73 -1.11
CA LYS A 159 18.03 7.53 0.06
C LYS A 159 18.29 8.99 -0.28
#